data_AF-A0A9N9LU85-F1
#
_entry.id   AF-A0A9N9LU85-F1
#
_cell.length_a   1.000
_cell.length_b   1.000
_cell.length_c   1.000
_cell.angle_alpha   90.00
_cell.angle_beta   90.00
_cell.angle_gamma   90.00
#
_symmetry.space_group_name_H-M   'P 1'
#
loop_
_entity.id
_entity.type
_entity.pdbx_description
1 polymer ?
#
loop_
_entity_poly.entity_id
_entity_poly.type
_entity_poly.pdbx_seq_one_letter_code
_entity_poly.pdbx_strand_id
1 'polypeptide(L)'
;MNDPGLDEPIAGNAEDVENIERDEEEAEEDEESDYLQPAIWWFTSTAFPLMAGTFGPMASAFSICSLAVHWRVEIPPGKTEADGLEVPDPSWQVPSCIHNFQTYD
;
A
#
# COMPACT_ATOMS: atom_id res chain seq x y z
N MET A 1 32.02 48.17 -25.62
CA MET A 1 31.06 48.39 -26.72
C MET A 1 30.16 47.16 -26.71
N ASN A 2 28.90 47.33 -26.32
CA ASN A 2 27.87 46.31 -26.46
C ASN A 2 26.98 46.80 -27.60
N ASP A 3 26.74 45.96 -28.61
CA ASP A 3 26.01 46.32 -29.83
C ASP A 3 24.51 46.06 -29.60
N PRO A 4 23.66 47.10 -29.42
CA PRO A 4 22.32 47.00 -28.84
C PRO A 4 21.23 46.54 -29.83
N GLY A 5 21.54 45.63 -30.75
CA GLY A 5 20.57 45.15 -31.76
C GLY A 5 20.75 43.71 -32.20
N LEU A 6 21.65 42.97 -31.55
CA LEU A 6 22.00 41.58 -31.89
C LEU A 6 21.51 40.58 -30.84
N ASP A 7 21.16 41.07 -29.66
CA ASP A 7 20.67 40.36 -28.50
C ASP A 7 19.22 39.87 -28.67
N GLU A 8 18.36 40.66 -29.30
CA GLU A 8 16.95 40.32 -29.54
C GLU A 8 16.73 39.15 -30.52
N PRO A 9 17.37 39.09 -31.71
CA PRO A 9 17.22 37.95 -32.62
C PRO A 9 17.89 36.67 -32.12
N ILE A 10 18.96 36.78 -31.34
CA ILE A 10 19.65 35.61 -30.76
C ILE A 10 18.83 35.01 -29.62
N ALA A 11 18.19 35.85 -28.80
CA ALA A 11 17.31 35.39 -27.72
C ALA A 11 16.08 34.63 -28.25
N GLY A 12 15.41 35.15 -29.29
CA GLY A 12 14.27 34.46 -29.90
C GLY A 12 14.64 33.11 -30.52
N ASN A 13 15.77 33.05 -31.23
CA ASN A 13 16.24 31.80 -31.84
C ASN A 13 16.73 30.77 -30.80
N ALA A 14 17.20 31.22 -29.64
CA ALA A 14 17.53 30.32 -28.53
C ALA A 14 16.28 29.75 -27.86
N GLU A 15 15.26 30.58 -27.65
CA GLU A 15 13.96 30.14 -27.12
C GLU A 15 13.25 29.15 -28.05
N ASP A 16 13.31 29.37 -29.37
CA ASP A 16 12.76 28.46 -30.37
C ASP A 16 13.45 27.09 -30.36
N VAL A 17 14.78 27.05 -30.17
CA VAL A 17 15.53 25.78 -30.07
C VAL A 17 15.18 25.02 -28.79
N GLU A 18 15.10 25.70 -27.65
CA GLU A 18 14.73 25.08 -26.37
C GLU A 18 13.30 24.53 -26.39
N ASN A 19 12.37 25.21 -27.08
CA ASN A 19 11.01 24.70 -27.27
C ASN A 19 10.98 23.44 -28.15
N ILE A 20 11.80 23.39 -29.22
CA ILE A 20 11.91 22.21 -30.08
C ILE A 20 12.48 21.03 -29.30
N GLU A 21 13.55 21.24 -28.54
CA GLU A 21 14.17 20.20 -27.71
C GLU A 21 13.18 19.64 -26.67
N ARG A 22 12.40 20.51 -26.01
CA ARG A 22 11.34 20.07 -25.09
C ARG A 22 10.24 19.29 -25.79
N ASP A 23 9.76 19.76 -26.94
CA ASP A 23 8.68 19.10 -27.68
C ASP A 23 9.15 17.73 -28.23
N GLU A 24 10.44 17.58 -28.55
CA GLU A 24 11.07 16.31 -28.91
C GLU A 24 11.20 15.37 -27.70
N GLU A 25 11.66 15.86 -26.54
CA GLU A 25 11.69 15.07 -25.30
C GLU A 25 10.29 14.60 -24.86
N GLU A 26 9.28 15.47 -24.91
CA GLU A 26 7.89 15.11 -24.59
C GLU A 26 7.35 14.04 -25.55
N ALA A 27 7.67 14.15 -26.84
CA ALA A 27 7.27 13.14 -27.83
C ALA A 27 7.96 11.78 -27.61
N GLU A 28 9.23 11.78 -27.22
CA GLU A 28 9.97 10.56 -26.86
C GLU A 28 9.40 9.91 -25.58
N GLU A 29 9.07 10.70 -24.56
CA GLU A 29 8.43 10.22 -23.31
C GLU A 29 7.04 9.64 -23.57
N ASP A 30 6.23 10.29 -24.41
CA ASP A 30 4.91 9.82 -24.79
C ASP A 30 4.99 8.51 -25.58
N GLU A 31 5.93 8.38 -26.52
CA GLU A 31 6.18 7.11 -27.22
C GLU A 31 6.58 6.00 -26.23
N GLU A 32 7.52 6.27 -25.31
CA GLU A 32 7.93 5.30 -24.29
C GLU A 32 6.73 4.87 -23.42
N SER A 33 5.92 5.83 -22.99
CA SER A 33 4.71 5.56 -22.22
C SER A 33 3.71 4.70 -23.00
N ASP A 34 3.47 4.99 -24.28
CA ASP A 34 2.54 4.25 -25.13
C ASP A 34 2.99 2.80 -25.36
N TYR A 35 4.30 2.53 -25.38
CA TYR A 35 4.83 1.16 -25.40
C TYR A 35 4.61 0.41 -24.07
N LEU A 36 4.68 1.11 -22.93
CA LEU A 36 4.54 0.53 -21.58
C LEU A 36 3.08 0.39 -21.13
N GLN A 37 2.19 1.30 -21.55
CA GLN A 37 0.78 1.35 -21.19
C GLN A 37 0.04 0.02 -21.43
N PRO A 38 0.21 -0.67 -22.59
CA PRO A 38 -0.41 -1.98 -22.81
C PRO A 38 0.02 -3.00 -21.75
N ALA A 39 1.32 -3.07 -21.42
CA ALA A 39 1.83 -3.99 -20.42
C ALA A 39 1.29 -3.67 -19.02
N ILE A 40 1.20 -2.38 -18.68
CA ILE A 40 0.63 -1.91 -17.41
C ILE A 40 -0.85 -2.29 -17.33
N TRP A 41 -1.65 -2.10 -18.38
CA TRP A 41 -3.08 -2.42 -18.36
C TRP A 41 -3.37 -3.92 -18.16
N TRP A 42 -2.58 -4.79 -18.79
CA TRP A 42 -2.70 -6.24 -18.56
C TRP A 42 -2.20 -6.66 -17.18
N PHE A 43 -1.13 -6.03 -16.70
CA PHE A 43 -0.58 -6.29 -15.38
C PHE A 43 -1.52 -5.82 -14.26
N THR A 44 -2.09 -4.62 -14.38
CA THR A 44 -3.06 -4.09 -13.42
C THR A 44 -4.33 -4.94 -13.41
N SER A 45 -4.79 -5.41 -14.58
CA SER A 45 -5.96 -6.30 -14.71
C SER A 45 -5.76 -7.69 -14.09
N THR A 46 -4.53 -8.11 -13.84
CA THR A 46 -4.21 -9.43 -13.24
C THR A 46 -3.76 -9.31 -11.79
N ALA A 47 -2.97 -8.28 -11.45
CA ALA A 47 -2.43 -8.08 -10.12
C ALA A 47 -3.49 -7.62 -9.10
N PHE A 48 -4.43 -6.74 -9.49
CA PHE A 48 -5.49 -6.28 -8.59
C PHE A 48 -6.43 -7.41 -8.14
N PRO A 49 -6.97 -8.26 -9.04
CA PRO A 49 -7.79 -9.41 -8.63
C PRO A 49 -7.02 -10.42 -7.79
N LEU A 50 -5.73 -10.65 -8.07
CA LEU A 50 -4.90 -11.55 -7.27
C LEU A 50 -4.69 -11.02 -5.85
N MET A 51 -4.42 -9.72 -5.69
CA MET A 51 -4.35 -9.10 -4.37
C MET A 51 -5.70 -9.11 -3.65
N ALA A 52 -6.79 -8.74 -4.34
CA ALA A 52 -8.13 -8.80 -3.77
C ALA A 52 -8.51 -10.24 -3.33
N GLY A 53 -8.09 -11.24 -4.11
CA GLY A 53 -8.28 -12.65 -3.81
C GLY A 53 -7.51 -13.15 -2.58
N THR A 54 -6.37 -12.54 -2.24
CA THR A 54 -5.61 -12.89 -1.03
C THR A 54 -6.05 -12.12 0.20
N PHE A 55 -6.42 -10.85 0.06
CA PHE A 55 -6.87 -10.02 1.19
C PHE A 55 -8.23 -10.46 1.75
N GLY A 56 -9.12 -11.03 0.93
CA GLY A 56 -10.42 -11.53 1.41
C GLY A 56 -10.30 -12.65 2.47
N PRO A 57 -9.64 -13.78 2.16
CA PRO A 57 -9.39 -14.85 3.12
C PRO A 57 -8.49 -14.42 4.27
N MET A 58 -7.49 -13.58 4.02
CA MET A 58 -6.56 -13.11 5.04
C MET A 58 -7.25 -12.23 6.10
N ALA A 59 -8.10 -11.28 5.68
CA ALA A 59 -8.90 -10.48 6.62
C ALA A 59 -9.85 -11.36 7.46
N SER A 60 -10.41 -12.40 6.86
CA SER A 60 -11.29 -13.34 7.55
C SER A 60 -10.52 -14.18 8.58
N ALA A 61 -9.32 -14.64 8.25
CA ALA A 61 -8.45 -15.38 9.16
C ALA A 61 -7.98 -14.53 10.34
N PHE A 62 -7.64 -13.25 10.11
CA PHE A 62 -7.27 -12.33 11.19
C PHE A 62 -8.44 -12.01 12.12
N SER A 63 -9.64 -11.86 11.56
CA SER A 63 -10.86 -11.68 12.36
C SER A 63 -11.08 -12.87 13.30
N ILE A 64 -10.95 -14.11 12.81
CA ILE A 64 -11.10 -15.31 13.62
C ILE A 64 -9.96 -15.47 14.64
N CYS A 65 -8.71 -15.22 14.24
CA CYS A 65 -7.56 -15.31 15.16
C CYS A 65 -7.63 -14.29 16.29
N SER A 66 -8.25 -13.13 16.06
CA SER A 66 -8.45 -12.12 17.11
C SER A 66 -9.36 -12.61 18.24
N LEU A 67 -10.30 -13.49 17.93
CA LEU A 67 -11.22 -14.08 18.90
C LEU A 67 -10.67 -15.36 19.53
N ALA A 68 -9.65 -15.97 18.93
CA ALA A 68 -9.07 -17.23 19.39
C ALA A 68 -7.93 -17.04 20.42
N VAL A 69 -7.37 -15.83 20.51
CA VAL A 69 -6.25 -15.51 21.41
C VAL A 69 -6.71 -14.47 22.41
N HIS A 70 -6.33 -14.61 23.68
CA HIS A 70 -6.58 -13.59 24.69
C HIS A 70 -5.63 -12.40 24.48
N TRP A 71 -6.18 -11.22 24.19
CA TRP A 71 -5.38 -10.02 23.89
C TRP A 71 -5.08 -9.17 25.11
N ARG A 72 -5.74 -9.48 26.23
CA ARG A 72 -5.56 -8.77 27.50
C ARG A 72 -4.71 -9.63 28.41
N VAL A 73 -3.60 -9.05 28.84
CA VAL A 73 -2.70 -9.66 29.83
C VAL A 73 -2.64 -8.71 31.02
N GLU A 74 -2.91 -9.24 32.22
CA GLU A 74 -2.76 -8.51 33.47
C GLU A 74 -1.37 -8.80 34.07
N ILE A 75 -0.58 -7.76 34.27
CA ILE A 75 0.73 -7.86 34.93
C ILE A 75 0.55 -7.51 36.40
N PRO A 76 0.68 -8.47 37.34
CA PRO A 76 0.52 -8.18 38.75
C PRO A 76 1.61 -7.21 39.25
N PRO A 77 1.28 -6.28 40.16
CA PRO A 77 2.20 -5.24 40.60
C PRO A 77 3.45 -5.85 41.25
N GLY A 78 4.63 -5.58 40.66
CA GLY A 78 5.93 -6.07 41.14
C GLY A 78 6.49 -7.30 40.44
N LYS A 79 5.86 -7.78 39.35
CA LYS A 79 6.40 -8.86 38.51
C LYS A 79 6.74 -8.40 37.08
N THR A 80 7.52 -9.23 36.39
CA THR A 80 7.99 -9.02 35.01
C THR A 80 6.95 -9.51 34.00
N GLU A 81 7.02 -9.04 32.75
CA GLU A 81 6.09 -9.41 31.65
C GLU A 81 5.99 -10.92 31.35
N ALA A 82 6.90 -11.74 31.89
CA ALA A 82 6.86 -13.20 31.79
C ALA A 82 5.78 -13.86 32.69
N ASP A 83 5.28 -13.15 33.71
CA ASP A 83 4.22 -13.62 34.64
C ASP A 83 2.83 -13.06 34.29
N GLY A 84 2.64 -12.58 33.06
CA GLY A 84 1.37 -12.02 32.61
C GLY A 84 0.26 -13.07 32.60
N LEU A 85 -0.84 -12.80 33.32
CA LEU A 85 -2.02 -13.66 33.33
C LEU A 85 -2.95 -13.27 32.17
N GLU A 86 -3.29 -14.23 31.31
CA GLU A 86 -4.28 -14.02 30.24
C GLU A 86 -5.66 -13.76 30.84
N VAL A 87 -6.24 -12.61 30.51
CA VAL A 87 -7.59 -12.23 30.94
C VAL A 87 -8.58 -12.77 29.91
N PRO A 88 -9.52 -13.66 30.31
CA PRO A 88 -10.47 -14.25 29.39
C PRO A 88 -11.46 -13.22 28.83
N ASP A 89 -11.81 -13.36 27.56
CA ASP A 89 -12.80 -12.49 26.92
C ASP A 89 -14.19 -12.72 27.51
N PRO A 90 -15.01 -11.65 27.62
CA PRO A 90 -16.29 -11.76 28.28
C PRO A 90 -17.27 -12.65 27.49
N SER A 91 -18.04 -13.46 28.21
CA SER A 91 -18.85 -14.59 27.68
C SER A 91 -19.93 -14.23 26.66
N TRP A 92 -20.15 -12.94 26.37
CA TRP A 92 -21.11 -12.47 25.37
C TRP A 92 -20.53 -12.40 23.95
N GLN A 93 -19.21 -12.53 23.78
CA GLN A 93 -18.54 -12.50 22.46
C GLN A 93 -18.25 -13.89 21.87
N VAL A 94 -18.30 -14.95 22.68
CA VAL A 94 -18.12 -16.33 22.22
C VAL A 94 -19.47 -17.03 22.05
N PRO A 95 -19.74 -17.69 20.91
CA PRO A 95 -20.90 -18.56 20.78
C PRO A 95 -20.84 -19.62 21.89
N SER A 96 -21.94 -19.77 22.64
CA SER A 96 -22.04 -20.70 23.78
C SER A 96 -21.68 -22.16 23.42
N CYS A 97 -21.61 -22.50 22.14
CA CYS A 97 -21.19 -23.81 21.64
C CYS A 97 -19.71 -24.15 21.91
N ILE A 98 -18.82 -23.17 22.12
CA ILE A 98 -17.39 -23.44 22.39
C ILE A 98 -17.16 -23.83 23.85
N HIS A 99 -18.03 -23.38 24.77
CA HIS A 99 -17.90 -23.67 26.20
C HIS A 99 -18.18 -25.15 26.56
N ASN A 100 -18.71 -25.95 25.62
CA ASN A 100 -18.94 -27.39 25.83
C ASN A 100 -17.78 -28.27 25.33
N PHE A 101 -16.85 -27.73 24.54
CA PHE A 101 -15.74 -28.52 24.00
C PHE A 101 -14.53 -28.59 24.95
N GLN A 102 -14.41 -27.64 25.89
CA GLN A 102 -13.27 -27.56 26.80
C GLN A 102 -13.49 -28.24 28.16
N THR A 103 -14.66 -28.82 28.39
CA THR A 103 -15.01 -29.57 29.62
C THR A 103 -15.02 -31.09 29.44
N TYR A 104 -14.57 -31.59 28.28
CA TYR A 104 -14.35 -33.02 28.03
C TYR A 104 -12.86 -33.29 27.78
N ASP A 105 -12.05 -33.11 28.81
CA ASP A 105 -10.82 -33.89 29.07
C ASP A 105 -10.72 -34.12 30.58
#